data_AF-A0A7K2E463-F1
#
_entry.id   AF-A0A7K2E463-F1
#
_cell.length_a   1.000
_cell.length_b   1.000
_cell.length_c   1.000
_cell.angle_alpha   90.00
_cell.angle_beta   90.00
_cell.angle_gamma   90.00
#
_symmetry.space_group_name_H-M   'P 1'
#
loop_
_entity.id
_entity.type
_entity.pdbx_description
1 polymer ?
#
loop_
_entity_poly.entity_id
_entity_poly.type
_entity_poly.pdbx_seq_one_letter_code
_entity_poly.pdbx_strand_id
1 'polypeptide(L)'
;MDSPTTILAWTGPRTIEEHVRPTIGDALISATVWVCVSDDPDGARIRLGELLAGYGTLPSYRAMATRERVADMMDLLVIDNPDQVRAELARYAAASADEIAIILQGTRAEREAGRAMIEEGLA
;
A
#
# COMPACT_ATOMS: atom_id res chain seq x y z
N MET A 1 23.17 15.56 9.17
CA MET A 1 22.41 15.53 7.90
C MET A 1 21.26 14.60 8.15
N ASP A 2 20.04 15.06 7.91
CA ASP A 2 18.87 14.17 7.96
C ASP A 2 19.09 13.04 6.96
N SER A 3 18.85 11.79 7.38
CA SER A 3 19.01 10.63 6.51
C SER A 3 18.11 10.79 5.28
N PRO A 4 18.61 10.56 4.04
CA PRO A 4 17.81 10.69 2.84
C PRO A 4 16.61 9.74 2.90
N THR A 5 15.42 10.24 2.55
CA THR A 5 14.19 9.42 2.49
C THR A 5 13.99 8.88 1.09
N THR A 6 13.73 7.57 1.00
CA THR A 6 13.32 6.89 -0.22
C THR A 6 11.81 6.69 -0.17
N ILE A 7 11.11 7.26 -1.16
CA ILE A 7 9.65 7.10 -1.29
C ILE A 7 9.37 5.91 -2.21
N LEU A 8 8.61 4.94 -1.71
CA LEU A 8 8.25 3.73 -2.43
C LEU A 8 6.83 3.83 -2.96
N ALA A 9 6.63 3.30 -4.16
CA ALA A 9 5.33 3.15 -4.81
C ALA A 9 5.17 1.70 -5.25
N TRP A 10 3.96 1.15 -5.14
CA TRP A 10 3.63 -0.22 -5.52
C TRP A 10 4.57 -1.28 -4.91
N THR A 11 5.00 -1.05 -3.67
CA THR A 11 5.96 -1.91 -2.97
C THR A 11 5.33 -2.35 -1.67
N GLY A 12 5.05 -3.64 -1.52
CA GLY A 12 4.41 -4.18 -0.32
C GLY A 12 5.40 -4.49 0.82
N PRO A 13 4.90 -4.97 1.97
CA PRO A 13 5.72 -5.22 3.16
C PRO A 13 6.86 -6.21 2.90
N ARG A 14 6.62 -7.30 2.16
CA ARG A 14 7.66 -8.32 1.91
C ARG A 14 8.81 -7.74 1.12
N THR A 15 8.53 -6.94 0.10
CA THR A 15 9.56 -6.33 -0.74
C THR A 15 10.34 -5.30 0.04
N ILE A 16 9.68 -4.57 0.94
CA ILE A 16 10.39 -3.65 1.84
C ILE A 16 11.39 -4.45 2.70
N GLU A 17 10.93 -5.49 3.38
CA GLU A 17 11.73 -6.30 4.30
C GLU A 17 12.84 -7.11 3.58
N GLU A 18 12.49 -7.84 2.52
CA GLU A 18 13.39 -8.80 1.86
C GLU A 18 14.32 -8.12 0.83
N HIS A 19 13.97 -6.94 0.30
CA HIS A 19 14.70 -6.30 -0.80
C HIS A 19 15.12 -4.86 -0.53
N VAL A 20 14.19 -3.97 -0.18
CA VAL A 20 14.50 -2.53 -0.08
C VAL A 20 15.38 -2.26 1.13
N ARG A 21 14.94 -2.61 2.34
CA ARG A 21 15.67 -2.34 3.58
C ARG A 21 17.12 -2.88 3.54
N PRO A 22 17.38 -4.13 3.10
CA PRO A 22 18.75 -4.62 2.92
C PRO A 22 19.58 -3.85 1.89
N THR A 23 18.94 -3.26 0.87
CA THR A 23 19.62 -2.53 -0.20
C THR A 23 20.02 -1.12 0.22
N ILE A 24 19.19 -0.42 0.99
CA ILE A 24 19.40 1.01 1.31
C ILE A 24 19.91 1.26 2.74
N GLY A 25 20.22 0.22 3.52
CA GLY A 25 20.95 0.34 4.79
C GLY A 25 20.10 0.97 5.89
N ASP A 26 20.42 2.19 6.33
CA ASP A 26 19.68 2.95 7.37
C ASP A 26 18.92 4.17 6.81
N ALA A 27 18.81 4.31 5.48
CA ALA A 27 18.01 5.37 4.88
C ALA A 27 16.52 5.26 5.26
N LEU A 28 15.81 6.38 5.34
CA LEU A 28 14.39 6.38 5.73
C LEU A 28 13.51 5.87 4.59
N ILE A 29 12.44 5.16 4.93
CA ILE A 29 11.48 4.57 3.99
C ILE A 29 10.10 5.18 4.20
N SER A 30 9.57 5.83 3.15
CA SER A 30 8.17 6.22 3.09
C SER A 30 7.41 5.30 2.12
N ALA A 31 6.53 4.45 2.63
CA ALA A 31 5.71 3.56 1.83
C ALA A 31 4.42 4.25 1.37
N THR A 32 4.23 4.40 0.07
CA THR A 32 2.94 4.86 -0.49
C THR A 32 1.99 3.67 -0.60
N VAL A 33 0.84 3.73 0.08
CA VAL A 33 -0.13 2.63 0.14
C VAL A 33 -1.47 3.10 -0.39
N TRP A 34 -1.99 2.40 -1.40
CA TRP A 34 -3.31 2.65 -1.96
C TRP A 34 -4.35 1.91 -1.12
N VAL A 35 -5.26 2.67 -0.52
CA VAL A 35 -6.22 2.17 0.45
C VAL A 35 -7.64 2.44 -0.03
N CYS A 36 -8.50 1.44 0.04
CA CYS A 36 -9.94 1.58 -0.16
C CYS A 36 -10.67 0.91 1.01
N VAL A 37 -11.30 1.71 1.87
CA VAL A 37 -12.15 1.19 2.94
C VAL A 37 -13.55 0.95 2.36
N SER A 38 -14.00 -0.29 2.31
CA SER A 38 -15.25 -0.67 1.65
C SER A 38 -16.01 -1.76 2.41
N ASP A 39 -17.34 -1.73 2.32
CA ASP A 39 -18.25 -2.80 2.74
C ASP A 39 -18.45 -3.87 1.66
N ASP A 40 -18.02 -3.58 0.42
CA ASP A 40 -17.91 -4.52 -0.70
C ASP A 40 -16.48 -4.56 -1.26
N PRO A 41 -15.53 -5.21 -0.56
CA PRO A 41 -14.13 -5.27 -0.99
C PRO A 41 -13.94 -5.91 -2.37
N ASP A 42 -14.77 -6.90 -2.73
CA ASP A 42 -14.66 -7.59 -4.01
C ASP A 42 -15.10 -6.71 -5.17
N GLY A 43 -16.23 -6.01 -5.03
CA GLY A 43 -16.66 -5.02 -6.02
C GLY A 43 -15.67 -3.84 -6.12
N ALA A 44 -15.12 -3.38 -5.00
CA ALA A 44 -14.08 -2.36 -4.99
C ALA A 44 -12.80 -2.82 -5.71
N ARG A 45 -12.36 -4.08 -5.51
CA ARG A 45 -11.19 -4.66 -6.18
C ARG A 45 -11.36 -4.70 -7.70
N ILE A 46 -12.54 -5.09 -8.20
CA ILE A 46 -12.82 -5.10 -9.64
C ILE A 46 -12.70 -3.67 -10.22
N ARG A 47 -13.41 -2.70 -9.63
CA ARG A 47 -13.43 -1.32 -10.13
C ARG A 47 -12.05 -0.66 -10.07
N LEU A 48 -11.33 -0.82 -8.97
CA LEU A 48 -10.01 -0.23 -8.81
C LEU A 48 -8.95 -0.94 -9.64
N GLY A 49 -9.09 -2.26 -9.82
CA GLY A 49 -8.27 -3.05 -10.73
C GLY A 49 -8.35 -2.52 -12.16
N GLU A 50 -9.56 -2.23 -12.65
CA GLU A 50 -9.75 -1.62 -13.98
C GLU A 50 -9.15 -0.21 -14.06
N LEU A 51 -9.40 0.63 -13.06
CA LEU A 51 -8.91 2.01 -13.03
C LEU A 51 -7.37 2.10 -13.01
N LEU A 52 -6.72 1.17 -12.30
CA LEU A 52 -5.28 1.17 -12.06
C LEU A 52 -4.52 0.16 -12.93
N ALA A 53 -5.21 -0.58 -13.80
CA ALA A 53 -4.64 -1.62 -14.68
C ALA A 53 -3.43 -1.14 -15.49
N GLY A 54 -3.41 0.13 -15.89
CA GLY A 54 -2.31 0.73 -16.64
C GLY A 54 -0.96 0.62 -15.93
N TYR A 55 -0.94 0.70 -14.59
CA TYR A 55 0.29 0.57 -13.80
C TYR A 55 0.89 -0.84 -13.85
N GLY A 56 0.04 -1.87 -14.02
CA GLY A 56 0.47 -3.26 -14.17
C GLY A 56 1.28 -3.52 -15.45
N THR A 57 1.29 -2.58 -16.41
CA THR A 57 2.08 -2.72 -17.65
C THR A 57 3.54 -2.31 -17.48
N LEU A 58 3.87 -1.56 -16.42
CA LEU A 58 5.21 -1.00 -16.22
C LEU A 58 6.18 -2.07 -15.68
N PRO A 59 7.35 -2.30 -16.31
CA PRO A 59 8.28 -3.36 -15.90
C PRO A 59 8.74 -3.26 -14.45
N SER A 60 9.02 -2.04 -13.97
CA SER A 60 9.46 -1.79 -12.59
C SER A 60 8.41 -2.19 -11.57
N TYR A 61 7.13 -1.92 -11.86
CA TYR A 61 6.03 -2.28 -10.99
C TYR A 61 5.78 -3.78 -11.00
N ARG A 62 5.70 -4.43 -12.17
CA ARG A 62 5.59 -5.91 -12.25
C ARG A 62 6.68 -6.65 -11.46
N ALA A 63 7.88 -6.08 -11.41
CA ALA A 63 8.98 -6.63 -10.63
C ALA A 63 8.71 -6.60 -9.12
N MET A 64 7.87 -5.69 -8.63
CA MET A 64 7.41 -5.65 -7.23
C MET A 64 6.36 -6.72 -6.96
N ALA A 65 5.34 -6.92 -7.82
CA ALA A 65 4.41 -8.07 -7.66
C ALA A 65 5.16 -9.41 -7.58
N THR A 66 6.18 -9.57 -8.42
CA THR A 66 7.02 -10.77 -8.40
C THR A 66 7.72 -10.95 -7.04
N ARG A 67 8.25 -9.87 -6.45
CA ARG A 67 8.91 -9.91 -5.13
C ARG A 67 7.92 -10.14 -3.99
N GLU A 68 6.73 -9.56 -4.08
CA GLU A 68 5.62 -9.80 -3.15
C GLU A 68 5.06 -11.22 -3.23
N ARG A 69 5.29 -11.89 -4.36
CA ARG A 69 4.74 -13.22 -4.69
C ARG A 69 3.21 -13.17 -4.86
N VAL A 70 2.73 -12.09 -5.44
CA VAL A 70 1.33 -11.92 -5.84
C VAL A 70 1.17 -12.14 -7.34
N ALA A 71 -0.04 -12.53 -7.76
CA ALA A 71 -0.31 -12.84 -9.15
C ALA A 71 -0.48 -11.55 -9.97
N ASP A 72 -1.09 -10.54 -9.37
CA ASP A 72 -1.33 -9.23 -9.99
C ASP A 72 -0.78 -8.10 -9.11
N MET A 73 -0.35 -7.02 -9.75
CA MET A 73 0.00 -5.77 -9.05
C MET A 73 -1.17 -5.21 -8.26
N MET A 74 -2.41 -5.44 -8.72
CA MET A 74 -3.61 -4.99 -8.06
C MET A 74 -3.84 -5.70 -6.72
N ASP A 75 -3.19 -6.84 -6.48
CA ASP A 75 -3.18 -7.51 -5.18
C ASP A 75 -2.40 -6.72 -4.11
N LEU A 76 -1.67 -5.66 -4.51
CA LEU A 76 -1.00 -4.73 -3.58
C LEU A 76 -1.89 -3.56 -3.13
N LEU A 77 -3.10 -3.44 -3.67
CA LEU A 77 -4.09 -2.50 -3.17
C LEU A 77 -4.64 -3.02 -1.84
N VAL A 78 -4.66 -2.17 -0.82
CA VAL A 78 -5.25 -2.49 0.48
C VAL A 78 -6.73 -2.14 0.44
N ILE A 79 -7.56 -3.14 0.13
CA ILE A 79 -9.01 -2.99 -0.07
C ILE A 79 -9.73 -3.91 0.91
N ASP A 80 -10.29 -3.35 1.97
CA ASP A 80 -11.01 -4.12 2.99
C ASP A 80 -11.84 -3.20 3.92
N ASN A 81 -12.42 -3.76 4.98
CA ASN A 81 -13.01 -3.03 6.09
C ASN A 81 -11.93 -2.32 6.94
N PRO A 82 -12.32 -1.33 7.78
CA PRO A 82 -11.37 -0.49 8.51
C PRO A 82 -10.34 -1.27 9.35
N ASP A 83 -10.76 -2.32 10.06
CA ASP A 83 -9.88 -3.07 10.96
C ASP A 83 -8.81 -3.85 10.19
N GLN A 84 -9.20 -4.46 9.06
CA GLN A 84 -8.26 -5.17 8.20
C GLN A 84 -7.31 -4.21 7.48
N VAL A 85 -7.79 -3.04 7.08
CA VAL A 85 -6.92 -1.99 6.51
C VAL A 85 -5.88 -1.54 7.55
N ARG A 86 -6.27 -1.29 8.81
CA ARG A 86 -5.32 -0.96 9.89
C ARG A 86 -4.29 -2.07 10.07
N ALA A 87 -4.74 -3.33 10.12
CA ALA A 87 -3.85 -4.48 10.29
C ALA A 87 -2.84 -4.59 9.14
N GLU A 88 -3.26 -4.35 7.90
CA GLU A 88 -2.35 -4.37 6.75
C GLU A 88 -1.38 -3.19 6.78
N LEU A 89 -1.81 -1.97 7.14
CA LEU A 89 -0.92 -0.82 7.32
C LEU A 89 0.13 -1.08 8.42
N ALA A 90 -0.24 -1.74 9.53
CA ALA A 90 0.69 -2.11 10.58
C ALA A 90 1.80 -3.06 10.08
N ARG A 91 1.54 -3.87 9.04
CA ARG A 91 2.56 -4.72 8.42
C ARG A 91 3.61 -3.92 7.67
N TYR A 92 3.27 -2.77 7.08
CA TYR A 92 4.27 -1.88 6.47
C TYR A 92 5.23 -1.34 7.52
N ALA A 93 4.71 -0.90 8.67
CA ALA A 93 5.54 -0.46 9.79
C ALA A 93 6.42 -1.61 10.31
N ALA A 94 5.85 -2.80 10.49
CA ALA A 94 6.61 -4.00 10.90
C ALA A 94 7.70 -4.39 9.89
N ALA A 95 7.50 -4.07 8.60
CA ALA A 95 8.48 -4.27 7.53
C ALA A 95 9.55 -3.15 7.46
N SER A 96 9.63 -2.27 8.45
CA SER A 96 10.59 -1.14 8.52
C SER A 96 10.27 0.06 7.62
N ALA A 97 8.99 0.27 7.28
CA ALA A 97 8.57 1.59 6.78
C ALA A 97 8.57 2.60 7.94
N ASP A 98 9.29 3.71 7.79
CA ASP A 98 9.35 4.80 8.76
C ASP A 98 8.14 5.73 8.64
N GLU A 99 7.60 5.87 7.43
CA GLU A 99 6.41 6.65 7.11
C GLU A 99 5.48 5.86 6.19
N ILE A 100 4.16 6.05 6.37
CA ILE A 100 3.14 5.47 5.50
C ILE A 100 2.31 6.62 4.89
N ALA A 101 2.46 6.81 3.58
CA ALA A 101 1.69 7.77 2.80
C ALA A 101 0.44 7.10 2.24
N ILE A 102 -0.72 7.34 2.86
CA ILE A 102 -2.00 6.73 2.48
C ILE A 102 -2.63 7.48 1.31
N ILE A 103 -2.94 6.76 0.23
CA ILE A 103 -3.68 7.27 -0.93
C ILE A 103 -5.08 6.65 -0.92
N LEU A 104 -6.07 7.42 -0.47
CA LEU A 104 -7.46 6.98 -0.39
C LEU A 104 -8.09 6.87 -1.80
N GLN A 105 -8.54 5.66 -2.14
CA GLN A 105 -9.17 5.29 -3.39
C GLN A 105 -10.67 5.01 -3.21
N GLY A 106 -11.36 4.76 -4.32
CA GLY A 106 -12.76 4.33 -4.31
C GLY A 106 -13.77 5.45 -4.60
N THR A 107 -15.02 5.24 -4.20
CA THR A 107 -16.11 6.21 -4.28
C THR A 107 -15.93 7.33 -3.25
N ARG A 108 -16.83 8.31 -3.26
CA ARG A 108 -16.84 9.33 -2.22
C ARG A 108 -17.04 8.73 -0.82
N ALA A 109 -17.97 7.79 -0.68
CA ALA A 109 -18.26 7.14 0.59
C ALA A 109 -17.05 6.33 1.10
N GLU A 110 -16.37 5.59 0.21
CA GLU A 110 -15.17 4.81 0.57
C GLU A 110 -14.01 5.71 1.01
N ARG A 111 -13.82 6.87 0.36
CA ARG A 111 -12.81 7.86 0.79
C ARG A 111 -13.19 8.56 2.10
N GLU A 112 -14.47 8.81 2.34
CA GLU A 112 -14.95 9.37 3.61
C GLU A 112 -14.75 8.35 4.75
N ALA A 113 -15.05 7.07 4.52
CA ALA A 113 -14.77 5.99 5.47
C ALA A 113 -13.27 5.84 5.75
N GLY A 114 -12.42 5.89 4.72
CA GLY A 114 -10.97 5.88 4.89
C GLY A 114 -10.43 7.07 5.68
N ARG A 115 -11.02 8.26 5.51
CA ARG A 115 -10.67 9.44 6.33
C ARG A 115 -11.08 9.27 7.78
N ALA A 116 -12.32 8.83 8.05
CA ALA A 116 -12.81 8.57 9.40
C ALA A 116 -11.92 7.54 10.12
N MET A 117 -11.54 6.46 9.42
CA MET A 117 -10.59 5.48 9.93
C MET A 117 -9.27 6.13 10.37
N ILE A 118 -8.69 7.03 9.56
CA ILE A 118 -7.44 7.74 9.92
C ILE A 118 -7.64 8.63 11.15
N GLU A 119 -8.76 9.36 11.23
CA GLU A 119 -9.08 10.26 12.35
C GLU A 119 -9.26 9.52 13.68
N GLU A 120 -9.79 8.29 13.64
CA GLU A 120 -9.89 7.39 14.80
C GLU A 120 -8.53 6.85 15.28
N GLY A 121 -7.49 6.94 14.46
CA GLY A 121 -6.12 6.53 14.77
C GLY A 121 -5.76 5.10 14.32
N LEU A 122 -4.55 4.91 13.80
CA LEU A 122 -4.18 3.67 13.08
C LEU A 122 -3.78 2.46 13.95
N ALA A 123 -3.70 2.64 15.28
CA ALA A 123 -3.25 1.66 16.29
C ALA A 123 -1.81 1.14 16.09
#